data_AF-A0A8T6XM03-F1
#
_entry.id   AF-A0A8T6XM03-F1
#
_cell.length_a   1.000
_cell.length_b   1.000
_cell.length_c   1.000
_cell.angle_alpha   90.00
_cell.angle_beta   90.00
_cell.angle_gamma   90.00
#
_symmetry.space_group_name_H-M   'P 1'
#
loop_
_entity.id
_entity.type
_entity.pdbx_description
1 polymer ?
#
loop_
_entity_poly.entity_id
_entity_poly.type
_entity_poly.pdbx_seq_one_letter_code
_entity_poly.pdbx_strand_id
1 'polypeptide(L)' 'ITELHGNIMRNKCIDCNAHVEEDYITKFEKKNKKAVPTCPSCGGLIRPDVVWFGELLPMDAIK' A
#
# COMPACT_ATOMS: atom_id res chain seq x y z
N ILE A 1 -14.05 15.08 -4.68
CA ILE A 1 -13.81 13.70 -5.19
C ILE A 1 -13.61 12.83 -3.95
N THR A 2 -14.26 11.67 -3.90
CA THR A 2 -14.15 10.73 -2.77
C THR A 2 -13.57 9.42 -3.30
N GLU A 3 -12.51 8.93 -2.66
CA GLU A 3 -11.79 7.70 -3.03
C GLU A 3 -12.48 6.47 -2.42
N LEU A 4 -13.69 6.15 -2.88
CA LEU A 4 -14.52 5.08 -2.29
C LEU A 4 -13.81 3.71 -2.27
N HIS A 5 -13.03 3.40 -3.31
CA HIS A 5 -12.24 2.17 -3.41
C HIS A 5 -10.74 2.38 -3.11
N GLY A 6 -10.41 3.45 -2.41
CA GLY A 6 -9.02 3.83 -2.14
C GLY A 6 -8.32 4.45 -3.37
N ASN A 7 -6.99 4.42 -3.34
CA ASN A 7 -6.12 5.09 -4.31
C ASN A 7 -4.96 4.18 -4.72
N ILE A 8 -4.92 3.81 -6.01
CA ILE A 8 -3.88 2.94 -6.57
C ILE A 8 -2.48 3.57 -6.60
N MET A 9 -2.39 4.90 -6.52
CA MET A 9 -1.13 5.64 -6.49
C MET A 9 -0.50 5.66 -5.09
N ARG A 10 -1.21 5.23 -4.06
CA ARG A 10 -0.69 5.08 -2.69
C ARG A 10 -0.38 3.62 -2.40
N ASN A 11 0.60 3.36 -1.55
CA ASN A 11 0.96 2.02 -1.10
C ASN A 11 0.90 1.94 0.43
N LYS A 12 0.55 0.76 0.95
CA LYS A 12 0.53 0.48 2.39
C LYS A 12 1.00 -0.94 2.70
N CYS A 13 1.43 -1.14 3.93
CA CYS A 13 1.71 -2.47 4.47
C CYS A 13 0.41 -3.22 4.79
N ILE A 14 0.34 -4.52 4.46
CA ILE A 14 -0.80 -5.37 4.79
C ILE A 14 -0.94 -5.65 6.29
N ASP A 15 0.17 -5.67 7.04
CA ASP A 15 0.18 -6.07 8.45
C ASP A 15 -0.01 -4.89 9.40
N CYS A 16 0.70 -3.79 9.17
CA CYS A 16 0.70 -2.63 10.07
C CYS A 16 -0.04 -1.40 9.53
N ASN A 17 -0.58 -1.48 8.31
CA ASN A 17 -1.25 -0.36 7.61
C ASN A 17 -0.41 0.91 7.40
N ALA A 18 0.90 0.89 7.69
CA ALA A 18 1.77 2.03 7.43
C ALA A 18 1.80 2.34 5.93
N HIS A 19 1.62 3.61 5.56
CA HIS A 19 1.87 4.09 4.20
C HIS A 19 3.35 3.92 3.86
N VAL A 20 3.61 3.52 2.62
CA VAL A 20 4.96 3.33 2.11
C VAL A 20 5.15 4.22 0.89
N GLU A 21 6.18 5.05 0.96
CA GLU A 21 6.52 6.00 -0.11
C GLU A 21 6.96 5.26 -1.38
N GLU A 22 6.51 5.75 -2.54
CA GLU A 22 6.85 5.17 -3.85
C GLU A 22 8.37 5.20 -4.12
N ASP A 23 9.07 6.21 -3.62
CA ASP A 23 10.53 6.32 -3.74
C ASP A 23 11.25 5.16 -3.04
N TYR A 24 10.73 4.67 -1.90
CA TYR A 24 11.27 3.50 -1.22
C TYR A 24 11.16 2.25 -2.11
N ILE A 25 9.97 2.01 -2.67
CA ILE A 25 9.68 0.89 -3.57
C ILE A 25 10.60 0.94 -4.80
N THR A 26 10.66 2.09 -5.46
CA THR A 26 11.46 2.31 -6.67
C THR A 26 12.95 2.09 -6.42
N LYS A 27 13.49 2.61 -5.31
CA LYS A 27 14.89 2.39 -4.92
C LYS A 27 15.17 0.92 -4.60
N PHE A 28 14.23 0.24 -3.93
CA PHE A 28 14.36 -1.19 -3.63
C PHE A 28 14.41 -2.03 -4.91
N GLU A 29 13.49 -1.82 -5.85
CA GLU A 29 13.41 -2.57 -7.11
C GLU A 29 14.66 -2.36 -7.97
N LYS A 30 15.18 -1.12 -8.05
CA LYS A 30 16.43 -0.80 -8.75
C LYS A 30 17.62 -1.56 -8.18
N LYS A 31 17.69 -1.74 -6.85
CA LYS A 31 18.77 -2.46 -6.16
C LYS A 31 18.58 -3.97 -6.20
N ASN A 32 17.33 -4.45 -6.16
CA ASN A 32 16.99 -5.86 -5.97
C ASN A 32 16.03 -6.37 -7.05
N LYS A 33 16.54 -6.55 -8.28
CA LYS A 33 15.74 -6.89 -9.48
C LYS A 33 14.81 -8.11 -9.40
N LYS A 34 14.98 -8.99 -8.41
CA LYS A 34 14.20 -10.23 -8.25
C LYS A 34 13.50 -10.34 -6.90
N ALA A 35 13.64 -9.35 -6.02
CA ALA A 35 13.05 -9.39 -4.68
C ALA A 35 11.81 -8.50 -4.64
N VAL A 36 10.89 -8.83 -3.74
CA VAL A 36 9.70 -8.03 -3.46
C VAL A 36 10.02 -7.09 -2.29
N PRO A 37 9.70 -5.78 -2.38
CA PRO A 37 9.92 -4.86 -1.28
C PRO A 37 9.01 -5.22 -0.10
N THR A 38 9.57 -5.13 1.11
CA THR A 38 8.85 -5.34 2.38
C THR A 38 8.73 -4.03 3.14
N CYS A 39 7.75 -3.94 4.02
CA CYS A 39 7.52 -2.76 4.85
C CYS A 39 8.76 -2.45 5.70
N PRO A 40 9.29 -1.22 5.67
CA PRO A 40 10.44 -0.84 6.50
C PRO A 40 10.12 -0.83 8.01
N SER A 41 8.85 -0.73 8.37
CA SER A 41 8.41 -0.66 9.78
C SER A 41 8.22 -2.03 10.43
N CYS A 42 7.73 -3.04 9.69
CA CYS A 42 7.41 -4.35 10.26
C CYS A 42 7.85 -5.58 9.44
N GLY A 43 8.40 -5.39 8.24
CA GLY A 43 8.79 -6.49 7.34
C GLY A 43 7.64 -7.14 6.57
N GLY A 44 6.39 -6.69 6.77
CA GLY A 44 5.22 -7.17 6.05
C GLY A 44 5.21 -6.87 4.55
N LEU A 45 4.31 -7.49 3.80
CA LEU A 45 4.17 -7.21 2.36
C LEU A 45 3.55 -5.83 2.11
N ILE A 46 3.97 -5.18 1.02
CA ILE A 46 3.45 -3.90 0.56
C ILE A 46 2.45 -4.15 -0.56
N ARG A 47 1.34 -3.41 -0.56
CA ARG A 47 0.31 -3.41 -1.60
C ARG A 47 -0.20 -2.01 -1.90
N PRO A 48 -0.84 -1.77 -3.05
CA PRO A 48 -1.57 -0.54 -3.29
C PRO A 48 -2.68 -0.33 -2.24
N ASP A 49 -2.94 0.92 -1.89
CA ASP A 49 -3.96 1.35 -0.93
C ASP A 49 -5.34 1.45 -1.60
N VAL A 50 -5.73 0.34 -2.23
CA VAL A 50 -7.06 0.13 -2.81
C VAL A 50 -7.85 -0.83 -1.93
N VAL A 51 -9.17 -0.75 -1.96
CA VAL A 51 -10.07 -1.69 -1.29
C VAL A 51 -10.20 -2.94 -2.15
N TRP A 52 -9.89 -4.11 -1.59
CA TRP A 52 -10.08 -5.40 -2.24
C TRP A 52 -11.46 -5.99 -1.96
N PHE A 53 -11.87 -6.98 -2.77
CA PHE A 53 -13.09 -7.73 -2.48
C PHE A 53 -13.00 -8.39 -1.10
N GLY A 54 -14.04 -8.18 -0.29
CA GLY A 54 -14.11 -8.65 1.10
C GLY A 54 -13.58 -7.66 2.14
N GLU A 55 -12.99 -6.54 1.73
CA GLU A 55 -12.60 -5.47 2.66
C GLU A 55 -13.72 -4.44 2.84
N LEU A 56 -13.72 -3.81 4.02
CA LEU A 56 -14.61 -2.69 4.28
C LEU A 56 -14.14 -1.46 3.50
N LEU A 57 -15.11 -0.68 3.01
CA LEU A 57 -14.82 0.64 2.43
C LEU A 57 -14.30 1.59 3.53
N PRO A 58 -13.49 2.60 3.18
CA PRO A 58 -13.05 3.62 4.11
C PRO A 58 -14.27 4.35 4.70
N MET A 59 -14.37 4.37 6.03
CA MET A 59 -15.55 4.93 6.72
C MET A 59 -15.77 6.41 6.41
N ASP A 60 -14.69 7.16 6.18
CA ASP A 60 -14.72 8.57 5.78
C ASP A 60 -15.22 8.78 4.34
N ALA A 61 -15.18 7.74 3.52
CA ALA A 61 -15.69 7.76 2.15
C ALA A 61 -17.18 7.40 2.04
N ILE A 62 -17.77 6.77 3.07
CA ILE A 62 -19.20 6.44 3.14
C ILE A 62 -19.93 7.61 3.81
N LYS A 63 -20.58 8.46 3.01
CA LYS A 63 -21.43 9.56 3.50
C LYS A 63 -22.90 9.19 3.49
#